data_AF-A0A7C1YSC4-F1
#
_entry.id   AF-A0A7C1YSC4-F1
#
_cell.length_a   1.000
_cell.length_b   1.000
_cell.length_c   1.000
_cell.angle_alpha   90.00
_cell.angle_beta   90.00
_cell.angle_gamma   90.00
#
_symmetry.space_group_name_H-M   'P 1'
#
loop_
_entity.id
_entity.type
_entity.pdbx_description
1 polymer ?
#
loop_
_entity_poly.entity_id
_entity_poly.type
_entity_poly.pdbx_seq_one_letter_code
_entity_poly.pdbx_strand_id
1 'polypeptide(L)'
;MENSPFTQEDIEFAASRGITEKDLLEQLEIFRRGTPYVRLLRPCTVGDGIIQLGKEEEAELLDLCEDAAAQGRLMKFVPASGAATRMFKNLAWYCNHAHNMDLPSLKERLNEDEKIQAIWEVIQNIRRFAFFEDLEKAMARDGINIEKTLESGDFRTLFVYLLTGRGLNYSNLPKALLKFHRYKDHQRTALEEHL
;
A
#
# COMPACT_ATOMS: atom_id res chain seq x y z
N MET A 1 11.60 20.96 37.19
CA MET A 1 12.27 20.27 36.06
C MET A 1 11.44 19.04 35.82
N GLU A 2 10.61 19.04 34.77
CA GLU A 2 9.79 17.89 34.42
C GLU A 2 10.73 16.73 34.05
N ASN A 3 10.49 15.55 34.64
CA ASN A 3 11.19 14.34 34.27
C ASN A 3 11.00 14.11 32.77
N SER A 4 12.10 13.97 32.04
CA SER A 4 12.07 13.57 30.63
C SER A 4 11.20 12.30 30.49
N PRO A 5 10.29 12.23 29.50
CA PRO A 5 9.43 11.06 29.30
C PRO A 5 10.22 9.84 28.79
N PHE A 6 11.52 10.01 28.52
CA PHE A 6 12.40 8.99 27.98
C PHE A 6 13.28 8.39 29.07
N THR A 7 13.50 7.08 28.99
CA THR A 7 14.46 6.40 29.86
C THR A 7 15.90 6.67 29.36
N GLN A 8 16.88 6.37 30.21
CA GLN A 8 18.29 6.48 29.83
C GLN A 8 18.64 5.57 28.62
N GLU A 9 18.02 4.38 28.56
CA GLU A 9 18.19 3.45 27.43
C GLU A 9 17.64 4.03 26.12
N ASP A 10 16.48 4.70 26.16
CA ASP A 10 15.90 5.38 24.99
C ASP A 10 16.84 6.48 24.45
N ILE A 11 17.44 7.25 25.36
CA ILE A 11 18.36 8.34 25.02
C ILE A 11 19.65 7.79 24.40
N GLU A 12 20.21 6.73 24.97
CA GLU A 12 21.44 6.09 24.46
C GLU A 12 21.22 5.45 23.08
N PHE A 13 20.08 4.79 22.88
CA PHE A 13 19.70 4.20 21.60
C PHE A 13 19.43 5.26 20.52
N ALA A 14 18.81 6.38 20.87
CA ALA A 14 18.61 7.49 19.96
C ALA A 14 19.96 8.16 19.61
N ALA A 15 20.82 8.37 20.60
CA ALA A 15 22.14 8.95 20.41
C ALA A 15 23.04 8.09 19.51
N SER A 16 22.97 6.75 19.62
CA SER A 16 23.70 5.84 18.74
C SER A 16 23.28 5.93 17.26
N ARG A 17 22.16 6.61 16.97
CA ARG A 17 21.67 6.91 15.62
C ARG A 17 21.77 8.39 15.24
N GLY A 18 22.46 9.19 16.06
CA GLY A 18 22.61 10.63 15.84
C GLY A 18 21.37 11.46 16.14
N ILE A 19 20.44 10.95 16.94
CA ILE A 19 19.22 11.65 17.37
C ILE A 19 19.43 12.18 18.78
N THR A 20 19.22 13.47 19.00
CA THR A 20 19.38 14.10 20.31
C THR A 20 18.09 13.98 21.15
N GLU A 21 18.20 14.13 22.47
CA GLU A 21 17.01 14.18 23.35
C GLU A 21 16.04 15.30 22.96
N LYS A 22 16.58 16.42 22.47
CA LYS A 22 15.78 17.52 21.93
C LYS A 22 14.97 17.09 20.72
N ASP A 23 15.57 16.34 19.79
CA ASP A 23 14.88 15.81 18.60
C ASP A 23 13.76 14.85 19.01
N LEU A 24 14.00 14.00 20.03
CA LEU A 24 12.98 13.10 20.58
C LEU A 24 11.79 13.89 21.15
N LEU A 25 12.05 14.94 21.94
CA LEU A 25 11.00 15.80 22.49
C LEU A 25 10.22 16.52 21.39
N GLU A 26 10.89 17.04 20.36
CA GLU A 26 10.24 17.67 19.20
C GLU A 26 9.36 16.68 18.42
N GLN A 27 9.84 15.46 18.19
CA GLN A 27 9.04 14.39 17.55
C GLN A 27 7.81 14.03 18.38
N LEU A 28 7.96 13.92 19.70
CA LEU A 28 6.85 13.62 20.60
C LEU A 28 5.79 14.73 20.59
N GLU A 29 6.22 15.98 20.48
CA GLU A 29 5.32 17.12 20.36
C GLU A 29 4.56 17.14 19.01
N ILE A 30 5.17 16.66 17.92
CA ILE A 30 4.45 16.45 16.64
C ILE A 30 3.32 15.45 16.80
N PHE A 31 3.51 14.35 17.55
CA PHE A 31 2.44 13.40 17.82
C PHE A 31 1.32 14.01 18.67
N ARG A 32 1.63 14.89 19.63
CA ARG A 32 0.63 15.55 20.48
C ARG A 32 -0.16 16.63 19.75
N ARG A 33 0.51 17.48 18.99
CA ARG A 33 -0.12 18.60 18.25
C ARG A 33 -0.77 18.16 16.94
N GLY A 34 -0.38 16.99 16.43
CA GLY A 34 -0.65 16.59 15.06
C GLY A 34 0.34 17.22 14.08
N THR A 35 0.51 16.60 12.92
CA THR A 35 1.40 17.12 11.87
C THR A 35 0.88 18.44 11.31
N PRO A 36 1.65 19.55 11.42
CA PRO A 36 1.27 20.81 10.83
C PRO A 36 1.18 20.69 9.31
N TYR A 37 0.28 21.45 8.69
CA TYR A 37 0.23 21.53 7.24
C TYR A 37 1.53 22.13 6.70
N VAL A 38 2.14 21.45 5.73
CA VAL A 38 3.33 21.96 5.05
C VAL A 38 2.93 23.20 4.25
N ARG A 39 3.59 24.33 4.50
CA ARG A 39 3.43 25.53 3.67
C ARG A 39 4.27 25.35 2.42
N LEU A 40 3.61 25.11 1.29
CA LEU A 40 4.26 25.05 -0.01
C LEU A 40 4.81 26.45 -0.34
N LEU A 41 6.11 26.52 -0.67
CA LEU A 41 6.77 27.76 -1.09
C LEU A 41 6.39 28.11 -2.53
N ARG A 42 6.72 27.21 -3.46
CA ARG A 42 6.42 27.26 -4.91
C ARG A 42 6.81 25.90 -5.53
N PRO A 43 6.31 25.54 -6.72
CA PRO A 43 6.72 24.31 -7.38
C PRO A 43 8.22 24.33 -7.73
N CYS A 44 8.84 23.15 -7.71
CA CYS A 44 10.17 22.97 -8.28
C CYS A 44 10.10 23.08 -9.81
N THR A 45 11.14 23.62 -10.43
CA THR A 45 11.30 23.69 -11.89
C THR A 45 12.65 23.11 -12.30
N VAL A 46 12.85 22.89 -13.60
CA VAL A 46 14.17 22.51 -14.11
C VAL A 46 15.19 23.60 -13.71
N GLY A 47 16.30 23.18 -13.10
CA GLY A 47 17.31 24.08 -12.54
C GLY A 47 16.98 24.64 -11.15
N ASP A 48 15.86 24.22 -10.56
CA ASP A 48 15.37 24.71 -9.28
C ASP A 48 14.61 23.61 -8.52
N GLY A 49 15.39 22.71 -7.94
CA GLY A 49 14.90 21.50 -7.27
C GLY A 49 14.63 20.31 -8.20
N ILE A 50 14.55 20.51 -9.53
CA ILE A 50 14.54 19.41 -10.51
C ILE A 50 15.80 19.48 -11.36
N ILE A 51 16.59 18.40 -11.34
CA ILE A 51 17.72 18.19 -12.26
C ILE A 51 17.18 17.49 -13.50
N GLN A 52 17.47 18.04 -14.68
CA GLN A 52 17.14 17.41 -15.96
C GLN A 52 18.38 16.69 -16.50
N LEU A 53 18.27 15.37 -16.66
CA LEU A 53 19.35 14.54 -17.18
C LEU A 53 19.43 14.67 -18.71
N GLY A 54 20.65 14.72 -19.23
CA GLY A 54 20.92 14.57 -20.66
C GLY A 54 20.76 13.13 -21.14
N LYS A 55 20.62 12.92 -22.46
CA LYS A 55 20.48 11.56 -23.03
C LYS A 55 21.70 10.67 -22.78
N GLU A 56 22.89 11.24 -22.76
CA GLU A 56 24.13 10.51 -22.51
C GLU A 56 24.26 10.15 -21.02
N GLU A 57 23.91 11.07 -20.12
CA GLU A 57 23.87 10.83 -18.67
C GLU A 57 22.82 9.79 -18.28
N GLU A 58 21.68 9.76 -18.98
CA GLU A 58 20.61 8.77 -18.74
C GLU A 58 21.13 7.34 -18.96
N ALA A 59 21.85 7.09 -20.05
CA ALA A 59 22.42 5.78 -20.33
C ALA A 59 23.44 5.36 -19.27
N GLU A 60 24.36 6.27 -18.90
CA GLU A 60 25.36 6.00 -17.85
C GLU A 60 24.72 5.69 -16.49
N LEU A 61 23.67 6.42 -16.12
CA LEU A 61 22.96 6.22 -14.85
C LEU A 61 22.15 4.92 -14.83
N LEU A 62 21.60 4.49 -15.98
CA LEU A 62 20.93 3.20 -16.10
C LEU A 62 21.90 2.05 -15.90
N ASP A 63 23.06 2.09 -16.58
CA ASP A 63 24.11 1.07 -16.43
C ASP A 63 24.57 0.98 -14.96
N LEU A 64 24.78 2.13 -14.31
CA LEU A 64 25.17 2.18 -12.89
C LEU A 64 24.08 1.63 -11.95
N CYS A 65 22.81 1.82 -12.29
CA CYS A 65 21.68 1.26 -11.55
C CYS A 65 21.61 -0.27 -11.71
N GLU A 66 21.78 -0.78 -12.93
CA GLU A 66 21.81 -2.21 -13.21
C GLU A 66 22.96 -2.91 -12.47
N ASP A 67 24.17 -2.33 -12.51
CA ASP A 67 25.33 -2.84 -11.75
C ASP A 67 25.06 -2.86 -10.24
N ALA A 68 24.43 -1.81 -9.71
CA ALA A 68 24.02 -1.76 -8.30
C ALA A 68 23.00 -2.84 -7.96
N ALA A 69 22.02 -3.07 -8.84
CA ALA A 69 21.01 -4.11 -8.67
C ALA A 69 21.61 -5.51 -8.73
N ALA A 70 22.51 -5.78 -9.68
CA ALA A 70 23.21 -7.06 -9.82
C ALA A 70 24.08 -7.38 -8.60
N GLN A 71 24.62 -6.35 -7.95
CA GLN A 71 25.36 -6.47 -6.68
C GLN A 71 24.46 -6.56 -5.43
N GLY A 72 23.12 -6.59 -5.60
CA GLY A 72 22.17 -6.65 -4.49
C GLY A 72 22.07 -5.37 -3.67
N ARG A 73 22.51 -4.22 -4.20
CA ARG A 73 22.45 -2.90 -3.53
C ARG A 73 21.13 -2.17 -3.74
N LEU A 74 20.21 -2.73 -4.53
CA LEU A 74 18.83 -2.23 -4.62
C LEU A 74 17.93 -3.04 -3.68
N MET A 75 17.20 -2.32 -2.84
CA MET A 75 16.14 -2.89 -2.01
C MET A 75 14.86 -2.09 -2.19
N LYS A 76 13.73 -2.79 -2.34
CA LYS A 76 12.42 -2.15 -2.34
C LYS A 76 11.91 -2.11 -0.91
N PHE A 77 11.94 -0.93 -0.30
CA PHE A 77 11.31 -0.73 1.00
C PHE A 77 9.83 -0.35 0.81
N VAL A 78 8.93 -1.22 1.26
CA VAL A 78 7.51 -0.88 1.39
C VAL A 78 7.32 -0.42 2.83
N PRO A 79 7.23 0.90 3.11
CA PRO A 79 7.06 1.36 4.47
C PRO A 79 5.78 0.76 5.06
N ALA A 80 5.81 0.50 6.35
CA ALA A 80 4.62 0.23 7.15
C ALA A 80 3.75 1.50 7.24
N SER A 81 3.22 1.98 6.12
CA SER A 81 2.30 3.11 6.13
C SER A 81 1.06 2.72 6.90
N GLY A 82 0.38 3.71 7.48
CA GLY A 82 -0.95 3.54 8.09
C GLY A 82 -1.95 2.81 7.19
N ALA A 83 -3.09 2.43 7.78
CA ALA A 83 -4.13 1.57 7.19
C ALA A 83 -4.27 1.74 5.67
N ALA A 84 -4.35 0.61 4.94
CA ALA A 84 -4.38 0.58 3.48
C ALA A 84 -5.66 1.18 2.85
N THR A 85 -6.41 1.98 3.58
CA THR A 85 -7.69 2.59 3.19
C THR A 85 -7.61 3.35 1.87
N ARG A 86 -6.52 4.09 1.60
CA ARG A 86 -6.33 4.78 0.31
C ARG A 86 -6.11 3.80 -0.85
N MET A 87 -5.40 2.70 -0.60
CA MET A 87 -5.10 1.69 -1.60
C MET A 87 -6.38 1.01 -2.10
N PHE A 88 -7.33 0.76 -1.19
CA PHE A 88 -8.59 0.10 -1.52
C PHE A 88 -9.76 1.07 -1.74
N LYS A 89 -9.52 2.38 -1.87
CA LYS A 89 -10.58 3.41 -1.96
C LYS A 89 -11.59 3.13 -3.07
N ASN A 90 -11.14 2.70 -4.25
CA ASN A 90 -12.03 2.43 -5.37
C ASN A 90 -12.89 1.17 -5.13
N LEU A 91 -12.32 0.12 -4.54
CA LEU A 91 -13.06 -1.10 -4.19
C LEU A 91 -14.07 -0.84 -3.04
N ALA A 92 -13.68 -0.03 -2.05
CA ALA A 92 -14.57 0.39 -0.98
C ALA A 92 -15.72 1.26 -1.50
N TRP A 93 -15.43 2.17 -2.44
CA TRP A 93 -16.46 2.94 -3.15
C TRP A 93 -17.44 2.01 -3.87
N TYR A 94 -16.93 0.99 -4.57
CA TYR A 94 -17.77 0.00 -5.24
C TYR A 94 -18.69 -0.72 -4.24
N CYS A 95 -18.18 -1.20 -3.10
CA CYS A 95 -19.00 -1.87 -2.08
C CYS A 95 -20.22 -1.05 -1.64
N ASN A 96 -20.05 0.27 -1.54
CA ASN A 96 -21.08 1.21 -1.10
C ASN A 96 -22.07 1.60 -2.22
N HIS A 97 -21.72 1.43 -3.49
CA HIS A 97 -22.53 1.86 -4.64
C HIS A 97 -23.00 0.70 -5.55
N ALA A 98 -22.51 -0.52 -5.32
CA ALA A 98 -22.76 -1.68 -6.17
C ALA A 98 -24.24 -2.08 -6.28
N HIS A 99 -25.09 -1.71 -5.31
CA HIS A 99 -26.54 -1.93 -5.40
C HIS A 99 -27.18 -1.26 -6.62
N ASN A 100 -26.51 -0.25 -7.20
CA ASN A 100 -26.97 0.52 -8.34
C ASN A 100 -26.17 0.22 -9.62
N MET A 101 -25.34 -0.83 -9.64
CA MET A 101 -24.46 -1.15 -10.77
C MET A 101 -24.51 -2.65 -11.10
N ASP A 102 -24.99 -2.96 -12.29
CA ASP A 102 -24.87 -4.29 -12.88
C ASP A 102 -23.59 -4.42 -13.71
N LEU A 103 -23.23 -5.66 -14.08
CA LEU A 103 -22.05 -5.96 -14.89
C LEU A 103 -22.04 -5.25 -16.26
N PRO A 104 -23.17 -5.17 -16.99
CA PRO A 104 -23.26 -4.40 -18.22
C PRO A 104 -22.93 -2.91 -18.04
N SER A 105 -23.53 -2.24 -17.06
CA SER A 105 -23.28 -0.80 -16.82
C SER A 105 -21.85 -0.49 -16.38
N LEU A 106 -21.20 -1.42 -15.69
CA LEU A 106 -19.76 -1.31 -15.41
C LEU A 106 -18.91 -1.36 -16.68
N LYS A 107 -19.24 -2.26 -17.62
CA LYS A 107 -18.51 -2.40 -18.87
C LYS A 107 -18.66 -1.20 -19.79
N GLU A 108 -19.84 -0.59 -19.84
CA GLU A 108 -20.09 0.62 -20.63
C GLU A 108 -19.23 1.80 -20.15
N ARG A 109 -19.09 1.95 -18.83
CA ARG A 109 -18.31 3.02 -18.20
C ARG A 109 -16.80 2.77 -18.20
N LEU A 110 -16.36 1.61 -18.66
CA LEU A 110 -14.95 1.21 -18.62
C LEU A 110 -14.09 2.16 -19.44
N ASN A 111 -14.57 2.73 -20.54
CA ASN A 111 -13.77 3.63 -21.37
C ASN A 111 -13.76 5.08 -20.90
N GLU A 112 -14.60 5.43 -19.91
CA GLU A 112 -14.86 6.82 -19.52
C GLU A 112 -14.47 7.12 -18.06
N ASP A 113 -14.38 6.10 -17.21
CA ASP A 113 -14.15 6.26 -15.78
C ASP A 113 -12.95 5.43 -15.29
N GLU A 114 -11.83 6.11 -15.04
CA GLU A 114 -10.59 5.51 -14.51
C GLU A 114 -10.83 4.71 -13.21
N LYS A 115 -11.82 5.10 -12.40
CA LYS A 115 -12.19 4.36 -11.20
C LYS A 115 -12.73 2.97 -11.55
N ILE A 116 -13.62 2.92 -12.54
CA ILE A 116 -14.25 1.69 -13.01
C ILE A 116 -13.20 0.80 -13.69
N GLN A 117 -12.29 1.40 -14.47
CA GLN A 117 -11.13 0.68 -15.03
C GLN A 117 -10.31 -0.03 -13.95
N ALA A 118 -9.89 0.71 -12.92
CA ALA A 118 -9.11 0.14 -11.83
C ALA A 118 -9.85 -0.98 -11.07
N ILE A 119 -11.17 -0.85 -10.86
CA ILE A 119 -12.00 -1.90 -10.25
C ILE A 119 -12.04 -3.13 -11.15
N TRP A 120 -12.27 -2.94 -12.45
CA TRP A 120 -12.35 -4.00 -13.43
C TRP A 120 -11.04 -4.78 -13.56
N GLU A 121 -9.90 -4.09 -13.55
CA GLU A 121 -8.58 -4.72 -13.56
C GLU A 121 -8.38 -5.65 -12.36
N VAL A 122 -8.83 -5.24 -11.17
CA VAL A 122 -8.78 -6.10 -9.97
C VAL A 122 -9.66 -7.34 -10.14
N ILE A 123 -10.88 -7.19 -10.70
CA ILE A 123 -11.78 -8.31 -10.95
C ILE A 123 -11.15 -9.31 -11.93
N GLN A 124 -10.65 -8.82 -13.07
CA GLN A 124 -10.05 -9.67 -14.11
C GLN A 124 -8.80 -10.41 -13.62
N ASN A 125 -8.04 -9.78 -12.73
CA ASN A 125 -6.79 -10.35 -12.21
C ASN A 125 -6.95 -10.96 -10.81
N ILE A 126 -8.17 -11.11 -10.27
CA ILE A 126 -8.39 -11.48 -8.87
C ILE A 126 -7.64 -12.77 -8.48
N ARG A 127 -7.57 -13.72 -9.42
CA ARG A 127 -6.90 -15.03 -9.27
C ARG A 127 -5.38 -14.95 -9.17
N ARG A 128 -4.80 -13.86 -9.69
CA ARG A 128 -3.35 -13.67 -9.76
C ARG A 128 -2.80 -13.03 -8.49
N PHE A 129 -3.65 -12.43 -7.66
CA PHE A 129 -3.21 -11.82 -6.41
C PHE A 129 -2.75 -12.88 -5.40
N ALA A 130 -1.69 -12.56 -4.66
CA ALA A 130 -1.12 -13.43 -3.63
C ALA A 130 -2.08 -13.74 -2.47
N PHE A 131 -3.14 -12.95 -2.30
CA PHE A 131 -4.17 -13.16 -1.26
C PHE A 131 -5.36 -14.00 -1.74
N PHE A 132 -5.38 -14.46 -2.99
CA PHE A 132 -6.57 -15.13 -3.55
C PHE A 132 -6.94 -16.40 -2.78
N GLU A 133 -5.98 -17.27 -2.44
CA GLU A 133 -6.28 -18.49 -1.68
C GLU A 133 -6.76 -18.19 -0.26
N ASP A 134 -6.29 -17.11 0.35
CA ASP A 134 -6.76 -16.70 1.68
C ASP A 134 -8.19 -16.16 1.61
N LEU A 135 -8.50 -15.40 0.55
CA LEU A 135 -9.84 -14.87 0.30
C LEU A 135 -10.84 -16.02 0.06
N GLU A 136 -10.45 -17.00 -0.76
CA GLU A 136 -11.24 -18.21 -0.99
C GLU A 136 -11.53 -18.95 0.31
N LYS A 137 -10.50 -19.19 1.14
CA LYS A 137 -10.66 -19.83 2.46
C LYS A 137 -11.57 -19.01 3.37
N ALA A 138 -11.45 -17.69 3.38
CA ALA A 138 -12.28 -16.81 4.20
C ALA A 138 -13.76 -16.89 3.78
N MET A 139 -14.04 -16.88 2.48
CA MET A 139 -15.40 -17.03 1.94
C MET A 139 -15.98 -18.43 2.20
N ALA A 140 -15.16 -19.47 2.06
CA ALA A 140 -15.58 -20.86 2.26
C ALA A 140 -16.00 -21.15 3.71
N ARG A 141 -15.46 -20.45 4.71
CA ARG A 141 -15.87 -20.56 6.13
C ARG A 141 -17.35 -20.23 6.33
N ASP A 142 -17.89 -19.34 5.53
CA ASP A 142 -19.30 -18.94 5.54
C ASP A 142 -20.13 -19.72 4.49
N GLY A 143 -19.56 -20.77 3.89
CA GLY A 143 -20.22 -21.58 2.86
C GLY A 143 -20.30 -20.92 1.49
N ILE A 144 -19.55 -19.83 1.25
CA ILE A 144 -19.56 -19.09 -0.01
C ILE A 144 -18.43 -19.62 -0.91
N ASN A 145 -18.80 -20.06 -2.11
CA ASN A 145 -17.84 -20.50 -3.12
C ASN A 145 -17.41 -19.30 -4.00
N ILE A 146 -16.12 -18.97 -3.97
CA ILE A 146 -15.58 -17.80 -4.68
C ILE A 146 -15.76 -17.89 -6.20
N GLU A 147 -15.67 -19.08 -6.79
CA GLU A 147 -15.86 -19.29 -8.23
C GLU A 147 -17.29 -18.95 -8.66
N LYS A 148 -18.28 -19.46 -7.91
CA LYS A 148 -19.70 -19.12 -8.14
C LYS A 148 -19.96 -17.64 -7.99
N THR A 149 -19.34 -16.97 -7.01
CA THR A 149 -19.45 -15.52 -6.82
C THR A 149 -18.89 -14.74 -8.01
N LEU A 150 -17.79 -15.19 -8.60
CA LEU A 150 -17.19 -14.57 -9.78
C LEU A 150 -18.03 -14.80 -11.04
N GLU A 151 -18.56 -16.01 -11.23
CA GLU A 151 -19.46 -16.36 -12.34
C GLU A 151 -20.78 -15.59 -12.29
N SER A 152 -21.36 -15.46 -11.09
CA SER A 152 -22.61 -14.72 -10.88
C SER A 152 -22.43 -13.21 -10.94
N GLY A 153 -21.18 -12.72 -10.95
CA GLY A 153 -20.89 -11.29 -10.95
C GLY A 153 -21.12 -10.59 -9.61
N ASP A 154 -21.19 -11.32 -8.49
CA ASP A 154 -21.38 -10.73 -7.16
C ASP A 154 -20.03 -10.23 -6.60
N PHE A 155 -19.45 -9.24 -7.29
CA PHE A 155 -18.19 -8.64 -6.89
C PHE A 155 -18.30 -7.82 -5.59
N ARG A 156 -19.52 -7.45 -5.20
CA ARG A 156 -19.76 -6.79 -3.92
C ARG A 156 -19.43 -7.72 -2.77
N THR A 157 -19.96 -8.95 -2.78
CA THR A 157 -19.62 -9.95 -1.76
C THR A 157 -18.12 -10.23 -1.75
N LEU A 158 -17.50 -10.43 -2.92
CA LEU A 158 -16.06 -10.61 -3.05
C LEU A 158 -15.26 -9.50 -2.33
N PHE A 159 -15.55 -8.23 -2.61
CA PHE A 159 -14.82 -7.12 -2.01
C PHE A 159 -15.16 -6.89 -0.53
N VAL A 160 -16.37 -7.21 -0.08
CA VAL A 160 -16.69 -7.17 1.36
C VAL A 160 -15.80 -8.13 2.14
N TYR A 161 -15.59 -9.35 1.65
CA TYR A 161 -14.66 -10.30 2.28
C TYR A 161 -13.21 -9.85 2.19
N LEU A 162 -12.79 -9.24 1.10
CA LEU A 162 -11.43 -8.73 0.99
C LEU A 162 -11.16 -7.59 1.99
N LEU A 163 -12.08 -6.62 2.08
CA LEU A 163 -11.81 -5.32 2.68
C LEU A 163 -12.18 -5.20 4.16
N THR A 164 -13.11 -6.01 4.65
CA THR A 164 -13.71 -5.86 5.98
C THR A 164 -13.35 -7.01 6.92
N GLY A 165 -13.63 -6.83 8.22
CA GLY A 165 -13.44 -7.86 9.24
C GLY A 165 -14.23 -9.15 9.03
N ARG A 166 -15.13 -9.20 8.03
CA ARG A 166 -15.80 -10.45 7.62
C ARG A 166 -14.84 -11.45 6.97
N GLY A 167 -13.80 -10.97 6.29
CA GLY A 167 -12.77 -11.82 5.70
C GLY A 167 -11.38 -11.33 6.07
N LEU A 168 -10.62 -10.86 5.09
CA LEU A 168 -9.20 -10.55 5.26
C LEU A 168 -8.94 -9.21 5.97
N ASN A 169 -9.93 -8.32 6.04
CA ASN A 169 -9.82 -7.02 6.71
C ASN A 169 -8.74 -6.09 6.12
N TYR A 170 -8.40 -6.25 4.84
CA TYR A 170 -7.24 -5.59 4.24
C TYR A 170 -7.31 -4.05 4.25
N SER A 171 -8.49 -3.44 4.34
CA SER A 171 -8.62 -1.97 4.46
C SER A 171 -8.09 -1.43 5.79
N ASN A 172 -8.06 -2.26 6.84
CA ASN A 172 -7.71 -1.87 8.20
C ASN A 172 -6.34 -2.38 8.63
N LEU A 173 -5.67 -3.18 7.79
CA LEU A 173 -4.31 -3.66 8.06
C LEU A 173 -3.26 -2.66 7.54
N PRO A 174 -2.11 -2.54 8.22
CA PRO A 174 -0.92 -1.94 7.62
C PRO A 174 -0.54 -2.67 6.33
N LYS A 175 -0.03 -1.95 5.33
CA LYS A 175 0.37 -2.55 4.04
C LYS A 175 1.41 -3.66 4.21
N ALA A 176 2.25 -3.56 5.23
CA ALA A 176 3.26 -4.56 5.59
C ALA A 176 2.65 -5.95 5.86
N LEU A 177 1.40 -6.02 6.32
CA LEU A 177 0.70 -7.29 6.62
C LEU A 177 -0.14 -7.80 5.44
N LEU A 178 -0.11 -7.13 4.29
CA LEU A 178 -0.82 -7.57 3.09
C LEU A 178 0.07 -8.49 2.27
N LYS A 179 -0.50 -9.58 1.74
CA LYS A 179 0.19 -10.46 0.81
C LYS A 179 0.32 -9.81 -0.56
N PHE A 180 1.56 -9.53 -0.96
CA PHE A 180 1.90 -8.99 -2.28
C PHE A 180 2.74 -9.95 -3.12
N HIS A 181 3.35 -10.95 -2.50
CA HIS A 181 4.32 -11.82 -3.14
C HIS A 181 3.74 -13.23 -3.25
N ARG A 182 3.70 -13.77 -4.46
CA ARG A 182 3.32 -15.16 -4.73
C ARG A 182 4.48 -15.87 -5.39
N TYR A 183 5.03 -16.86 -4.69
CA TYR A 183 6.01 -17.81 -5.20
C TYR A 183 5.30 -19.10 -5.61
N LYS A 184 6.05 -20.07 -6.15
CA LYS A 184 5.47 -21.35 -6.61
C LYS A 184 4.86 -22.17 -5.46
N ASP A 185 5.41 -22.01 -4.27
CA ASP A 185 5.18 -22.85 -3.10
C ASP A 185 4.54 -22.10 -1.93
N HIS A 186 4.69 -20.78 -1.85
CA HIS A 186 4.15 -19.98 -0.75
C HIS A 186 3.80 -18.55 -1.17
N GLN A 187 3.07 -17.84 -0.31
CA GLN A 187 2.81 -16.41 -0.45
C GLN A 187 3.36 -15.65 0.75
N ARG A 188 3.86 -14.45 0.53
CA ARG A 188 4.42 -13.59 1.58
C ARG A 188 3.73 -12.24 1.65
N THR A 189 3.60 -11.76 2.87
CA THR A 189 3.32 -10.36 3.18
C THR A 189 4.51 -9.48 2.79
N ALA A 190 4.26 -8.18 2.63
CA ALA A 190 5.34 -7.23 2.39
C ALA A 190 6.41 -7.25 3.52
N LEU A 191 6.01 -7.56 4.75
CA LEU A 191 6.93 -7.69 5.88
C LEU A 191 7.78 -8.95 5.79
N GLU A 192 7.18 -10.11 5.53
CA GLU A 192 7.90 -11.39 5.39
C GLU A 192 8.86 -11.42 4.18
N GLU A 193 8.62 -10.58 3.18
CA GLU A 193 9.54 -10.40 2.06
C GLU A 193 10.77 -9.58 2.47
N HIS A 194 10.64 -8.71 3.47
CA HIS A 194 11.71 -7.85 3.94
C HIS A 194 12.65 -8.53 4.95
N LEU A 195 12.21 -9.63 5.56
CA LEU A 195 12.95 -10.45 6.53
C LEU A 195 13.69 -11.60 5.83
#